data_AF-A0A7W1ZQZ3-F1
#
_entry.id   AF-A0A7W1ZQZ3-F1
#
_cell.length_a   1.000
_cell.length_b   1.000
_cell.length_c   1.000
_cell.angle_alpha   90.00
_cell.angle_beta   90.00
_cell.angle_gamma   90.00
#
_symmetry.space_group_name_H-M   'P 1'
#
loop_
_entity.id
_entity.type
_entity.pdbx_description
1 polymer ?
#
loop_
_entity_poly.entity_id
_entity_poly.type
_entity_poly.pdbx_seq_one_letter_code
_entity_poly.pdbx_strand_id
1 'polypeptide(L)'
;GQITVATDGTKVLANASKHSAVSYQRAGEVIERLDNEVKELIAKAEQADSTPLQDGLSIPEEITRRAERKAALAHARTEIEARAHARYIAQLAEHEQKLAERAAKEERGEKSGGKPPQGPTPDPQPKDQYNFTDPESRIMKAGSGQHFEQSYNAQAAVEVDSRLPNDIQSVKDTSSVRLPLSLSATPIKPPRTW
;
A
#
# COMPACT_ATOMS: atom_id res chain seq x y z
N GLY A 1 -22.90 2.84 32.96
CA GLY A 1 -23.19 4.11 32.30
C GLY A 1 -23.16 3.87 30.81
N GLN A 2 -24.06 4.50 30.06
CA GLN A 2 -24.02 4.48 28.60
C GLN A 2 -22.91 5.48 28.18
N ILE A 3 -21.90 5.02 27.46
CA ILE A 3 -20.79 5.88 27.01
C ILE A 3 -21.13 6.35 25.59
N THR A 4 -21.17 7.67 25.38
CA THR A 4 -21.33 8.25 24.04
C THR A 4 -19.95 8.56 23.46
N VAL A 5 -19.67 8.00 22.28
CA VAL A 5 -18.41 8.18 21.57
C VAL A 5 -18.67 8.86 20.24
N ALA A 6 -17.93 9.93 19.96
CA ALA A 6 -17.89 10.56 18.65
C ALA A 6 -16.69 10.01 17.85
N THR A 7 -16.91 9.69 16.58
CA THR A 7 -15.86 9.14 15.70
C THR A 7 -15.73 10.00 14.45
N ASP A 8 -14.51 10.33 14.06
CA ASP A 8 -14.22 11.05 12.80
C ASP A 8 -13.03 10.46 12.04
N GLY A 9 -13.06 10.60 10.72
CA GLY A 9 -12.00 10.14 9.82
C GLY A 9 -10.87 11.16 9.75
N THR A 10 -9.63 10.69 9.92
CA THR A 10 -8.44 11.54 9.88
C THR A 10 -7.33 10.88 9.03
N LYS A 11 -6.26 11.62 8.76
CA LYS A 11 -5.04 11.09 8.14
C LYS A 11 -3.86 11.26 9.09
N VAL A 12 -3.04 10.21 9.21
CA VAL A 12 -1.80 10.23 9.99
C VAL A 12 -0.63 10.21 9.03
N LEU A 13 0.34 11.10 9.23
CA LEU A 13 1.55 11.14 8.39
C LEU A 13 2.35 9.84 8.56
N ALA A 14 2.81 9.31 7.43
CA ALA A 14 3.72 8.17 7.43
C ALA A 14 5.17 8.63 7.58
N ASN A 15 6.03 7.75 8.08
CA ASN A 15 7.48 7.98 8.06
C ASN A 15 8.05 7.64 6.67
N ALA A 16 7.56 8.34 5.64
CA ALA A 16 7.94 8.07 4.26
C ALA A 16 7.89 9.32 3.38
N SER A 17 8.81 9.37 2.42
CA SER A 17 8.85 10.41 1.39
C SER A 17 8.22 9.90 0.10
N LYS A 18 7.50 10.78 -0.60
CA LYS A 18 7.01 10.53 -1.97
C LYS A 18 8.14 10.24 -2.98
N HIS A 19 9.36 10.69 -2.67
CA HIS A 19 10.55 10.47 -3.51
C HIS A 19 11.23 9.12 -3.24
N SER A 20 10.86 8.45 -2.15
CA SER A 20 11.29 7.08 -1.82
C SER A 20 10.35 6.02 -2.38
N ALA A 21 9.49 6.38 -3.35
CA ALA A 21 8.54 5.48 -3.98
C ALA A 21 8.91 5.18 -5.42
N VAL A 22 8.58 3.98 -5.87
CA VAL A 22 8.70 3.55 -7.28
C VAL A 22 7.37 2.97 -7.75
N SER A 23 6.98 3.30 -8.99
CA SER A 23 5.81 2.67 -9.62
C SER A 23 6.16 1.32 -10.24
N TYR A 24 5.17 0.45 -10.39
CA TYR A 24 5.33 -0.88 -10.98
C TYR A 24 6.00 -0.85 -12.36
N GLN A 25 5.50 0.01 -13.25
CA GLN A 25 6.09 0.18 -14.57
C GLN A 25 7.55 0.65 -14.49
N ARG A 26 7.81 1.67 -13.67
CA ARG A 26 9.15 2.25 -13.55
C ARG A 26 10.14 1.26 -12.96
N ALA A 27 9.71 0.45 -12.00
CA ALA A 27 10.54 -0.61 -11.44
C ALA A 27 10.97 -1.61 -12.52
N GLY A 28 10.07 -1.99 -13.43
CA GLY A 28 10.38 -2.83 -14.59
C GLY A 28 11.43 -2.22 -15.50
N GLU A 29 11.22 -0.98 -15.96
CA GLU A 29 12.16 -0.27 -16.82
C GLU A 29 13.56 -0.17 -16.19
N VAL A 30 13.63 0.06 -14.88
CA VAL A 30 14.92 0.18 -14.17
C VAL A 30 15.58 -1.17 -14.01
N ILE A 31 14.83 -2.25 -13.75
CA ILE A 31 15.37 -3.61 -13.69
C ILE A 31 16.02 -3.99 -15.02
N GLU A 32 15.33 -3.76 -16.14
CA GLU A 32 15.86 -4.06 -17.48
C GLU A 32 17.14 -3.28 -17.78
N ARG A 33 17.16 -1.99 -17.43
CA ARG A 33 18.37 -1.17 -17.57
C ARG A 33 19.52 -1.70 -16.72
N LEU A 34 19.27 -2.02 -15.45
CA LEU A 34 20.29 -2.57 -14.54
C LEU A 34 20.84 -3.90 -15.06
N ASP A 35 20.02 -4.73 -15.69
CA ASP A 35 20.48 -5.98 -16.30
C ASP A 35 21.47 -5.76 -17.45
N ASN A 36 21.23 -4.75 -18.29
CA ASN A 36 22.18 -4.39 -19.33
C ASN A 36 23.47 -3.81 -18.73
N GLU A 37 23.36 -2.94 -17.73
CA GLU A 37 24.51 -2.37 -17.03
C GLU A 37 25.39 -3.43 -16.32
N VAL A 38 24.78 -4.47 -15.75
CA VAL A 38 25.51 -5.59 -15.14
C VAL A 38 26.22 -6.42 -16.21
N LYS A 39 25.55 -6.74 -17.33
CA LYS A 39 26.18 -7.47 -18.45
C LYS A 39 27.39 -6.72 -19.00
N GLU A 40 27.27 -5.40 -19.18
CA GLU A 40 28.39 -4.57 -19.62
C GLU A 40 29.56 -4.57 -18.65
N LEU A 41 29.30 -4.56 -17.33
CA LEU A 41 30.36 -4.63 -16.34
C LEU A 41 31.05 -5.99 -16.31
N ILE A 42 30.31 -7.09 -16.46
CA ILE A 42 30.88 -8.43 -16.54
C ILE A 42 31.79 -8.53 -17.78
N ALA A 43 31.33 -8.07 -18.94
CA ALA A 43 32.15 -8.05 -20.16
C ALA A 43 33.41 -7.19 -19.99
N LYS A 44 33.33 -6.06 -19.28
CA LYS A 44 34.49 -5.23 -18.95
C LYS A 44 35.44 -5.91 -17.97
N ALA A 45 34.93 -6.64 -16.98
CA ALA A 45 35.75 -7.41 -16.04
C ALA A 45 36.55 -8.48 -16.78
N GLU A 46 35.92 -9.23 -17.70
CA GLU A 46 36.58 -10.24 -18.52
C GLU A 46 37.69 -9.63 -19.41
N GLN A 47 37.49 -8.41 -19.91
CA GLN A 47 38.50 -7.69 -20.71
C GLN A 47 39.66 -7.13 -19.86
N ALA A 48 39.40 -6.79 -18.60
CA ALA A 48 40.35 -6.13 -17.70
C ALA A 48 41.39 -7.06 -17.06
N ASP A 49 41.28 -8.38 -17.21
CA ASP A 49 42.34 -9.35 -16.86
C ASP A 49 43.67 -9.13 -17.63
N SER A 50 43.69 -8.19 -18.59
CA SER A 50 44.86 -7.85 -19.41
C SER A 50 45.51 -6.48 -19.11
N THR A 51 44.97 -5.63 -18.22
CA THR A 51 45.55 -4.29 -17.93
C THR A 51 45.14 -3.77 -16.54
N PRO A 52 46.06 -3.20 -15.72
CA PRO A 52 45.72 -2.67 -14.40
C PRO A 52 44.69 -1.53 -14.52
N LEU A 53 43.57 -1.66 -13.79
CA LEU A 53 42.53 -0.63 -13.71
C LEU A 53 43.08 0.64 -13.03
N GLN A 54 42.72 1.81 -13.55
CA GLN A 54 42.97 3.10 -12.90
C GLN A 54 42.33 3.14 -11.50
N ASP A 55 42.94 3.88 -10.58
CA ASP A 55 42.45 4.07 -9.21
C ASP A 55 41.01 4.65 -9.22
N GLY A 56 40.02 3.86 -8.77
CA GLY A 56 38.58 4.14 -8.88
C GLY A 56 37.70 2.99 -8.37
N LEU A 57 36.36 3.11 -8.44
CA LEU A 57 35.41 2.07 -7.99
C LEU A 57 35.72 0.71 -8.64
N SER A 58 35.83 -0.33 -7.81
CA SER A 58 36.10 -1.69 -8.25
C SER A 58 34.91 -2.23 -9.06
N ILE A 59 35.16 -2.77 -10.26
CA ILE A 59 34.12 -3.36 -11.12
C ILE A 59 33.26 -4.40 -10.35
N PRO A 60 33.84 -5.33 -9.56
CA PRO A 60 33.10 -6.21 -8.67
C PRO A 60 32.13 -5.51 -7.71
N GLU A 61 32.53 -4.40 -7.09
CA GLU A 61 31.69 -3.67 -6.13
C GLU A 61 30.47 -3.05 -6.82
N GLU A 62 30.66 -2.50 -8.01
CA GLU A 62 29.56 -1.89 -8.77
C GLU A 62 28.59 -2.95 -9.33
N ILE A 63 29.08 -4.15 -9.68
CA ILE A 63 28.21 -5.30 -10.01
C ILE A 63 27.32 -5.65 -8.81
N THR A 64 27.90 -5.80 -7.62
CA THR A 64 27.16 -6.11 -6.39
C THR A 64 26.10 -5.05 -6.10
N ARG A 65 26.47 -3.77 -6.14
CA ARG A 65 25.54 -2.66 -5.88
C ARG A 65 24.35 -2.66 -6.85
N ARG A 66 24.58 -2.96 -8.13
CA ARG A 66 23.50 -3.05 -9.13
C ARG A 66 22.62 -4.27 -8.93
N ALA A 67 23.22 -5.40 -8.55
CA ALA A 67 22.48 -6.61 -8.20
C ALA A 67 21.58 -6.40 -6.98
N GLU A 68 22.07 -5.76 -5.92
CA GLU A 68 21.30 -5.40 -4.73
C GLU A 68 20.15 -4.46 -5.07
N ARG A 69 20.42 -3.42 -5.87
CA ARG A 69 19.38 -2.48 -6.33
C ARG A 69 18.32 -3.20 -7.16
N LYS A 70 18.71 -4.13 -8.03
CA LYS A 70 17.79 -4.95 -8.81
C LYS A 70 16.92 -5.82 -7.91
N ALA A 71 17.51 -6.47 -6.91
CA ALA A 71 16.79 -7.30 -5.94
C ALA A 71 15.75 -6.47 -5.15
N ALA A 72 16.11 -5.26 -4.71
CA ALA A 72 15.18 -4.36 -4.03
C ALA A 72 13.99 -3.95 -4.92
N LEU A 73 14.23 -3.69 -6.22
CA LEU A 73 13.15 -3.38 -7.17
C LEU A 73 12.27 -4.60 -7.48
N ALA A 74 12.85 -5.79 -7.55
CA ALA A 74 12.09 -7.02 -7.73
C ALA A 74 11.16 -7.27 -6.54
N HIS A 75 11.67 -7.14 -5.32
CA HIS A 75 10.86 -7.21 -4.10
C HIS A 75 9.71 -6.19 -4.11
N ALA A 76 9.99 -4.94 -4.48
CA ALA A 76 8.96 -3.91 -4.60
C ALA A 76 7.84 -4.30 -5.59
N ARG A 77 8.17 -4.97 -6.70
CA ARG A 77 7.17 -5.46 -7.66
C ARG A 77 6.33 -6.59 -7.09
N THR A 78 6.95 -7.57 -6.42
CA THR A 78 6.23 -8.67 -5.77
C THR A 78 5.23 -8.16 -4.73
N GLU A 79 5.60 -7.16 -3.95
CA GLU A 79 4.69 -6.52 -2.99
C GLU A 79 3.51 -5.81 -3.67
N ILE A 80 3.76 -5.12 -4.80
CA ILE A 80 2.71 -4.50 -5.61
C ILE A 80 1.77 -5.56 -6.21
N GLU A 81 2.31 -6.66 -6.72
CA GLU A 81 1.53 -7.79 -7.26
C GLU A 81 0.68 -8.44 -6.17
N ALA A 82 1.22 -8.68 -4.98
CA ALA A 82 0.49 -9.21 -3.84
C ALA A 82 -0.70 -8.31 -3.45
N ARG A 83 -0.49 -6.98 -3.45
CA ARG A 83 -1.55 -6.00 -3.21
C ARG A 83 -2.59 -6.01 -4.31
N ALA A 84 -2.17 -6.12 -5.58
CA ALA A 84 -3.10 -6.19 -6.71
C ALA A 84 -3.99 -7.44 -6.61
N HIS A 85 -3.40 -8.57 -6.26
CA HIS A 85 -4.12 -9.82 -6.03
C HIS A 85 -5.11 -9.71 -4.85
N ALA A 86 -4.72 -9.09 -3.74
CA ALA A 86 -5.61 -8.85 -2.61
C ALA A 86 -6.82 -7.97 -3.00
N ARG A 87 -6.60 -6.88 -3.75
CA ARG A 87 -7.68 -6.05 -4.30
C ARG A 87 -8.58 -6.84 -5.24
N TYR A 88 -8.00 -7.68 -6.09
CA TYR A 88 -8.74 -8.51 -7.03
C TYR A 88 -9.71 -9.46 -6.31
N ILE A 89 -9.24 -10.16 -5.26
CA ILE A 89 -10.10 -11.04 -4.45
C ILE A 89 -11.27 -10.25 -3.83
N ALA A 90 -11.00 -9.09 -3.24
CA ALA A 90 -12.04 -8.26 -2.63
C ALA A 90 -13.07 -7.78 -3.67
N GLN A 91 -12.60 -7.32 -4.82
CA GLN A 91 -13.47 -6.87 -5.91
C GLN A 91 -14.25 -8.00 -6.57
N LEU A 92 -13.71 -9.22 -6.59
CA LEU A 92 -14.42 -10.39 -7.12
C LEU A 92 -15.64 -10.70 -6.26
N ALA A 93 -15.50 -10.70 -4.93
CA ALA A 93 -16.62 -10.88 -4.02
C ALA A 93 -17.70 -9.80 -4.19
N GLU A 94 -17.32 -8.52 -4.33
CA GLU A 94 -18.27 -7.45 -4.61
C GLU A 94 -18.95 -7.60 -5.98
N HIS A 95 -18.22 -8.08 -6.99
CA HIS A 95 -18.74 -8.29 -8.33
C HIS A 95 -19.79 -9.41 -8.34
N GLU A 96 -19.51 -10.51 -7.66
CA GLU A 96 -20.46 -11.63 -7.47
C GLU A 96 -21.73 -11.17 -6.74
N GLN A 97 -21.60 -10.37 -5.69
CA GLN A 97 -22.75 -9.77 -4.99
C GLN A 97 -23.59 -8.89 -5.93
N LYS A 98 -22.94 -8.00 -6.70
CA LYS A 98 -23.63 -7.13 -7.67
C LYS A 98 -24.33 -7.94 -8.77
N LEU A 99 -23.75 -9.05 -9.21
CA LEU A 99 -24.38 -9.96 -10.16
C LEU A 99 -25.60 -10.67 -9.55
N ALA A 100 -25.49 -11.17 -8.32
CA ALA A 100 -26.59 -11.81 -7.61
C ALA A 100 -27.76 -10.85 -7.37
N GLU A 101 -27.47 -9.62 -6.93
CA GLU A 101 -28.49 -8.57 -6.78
C GLU A 101 -29.20 -8.25 -8.08
N ARG A 102 -28.45 -8.22 -9.20
CA ARG A 102 -29.00 -7.98 -10.53
C ARG A 102 -29.90 -9.12 -10.97
N ALA A 103 -29.47 -10.37 -10.79
CA ALA A 103 -30.27 -11.55 -11.11
C ALA A 103 -31.58 -11.58 -10.28
N ALA A 104 -31.50 -11.27 -8.98
CA ALA A 104 -32.69 -11.19 -8.12
C ALA A 104 -33.65 -10.07 -8.54
N LYS A 105 -33.15 -8.92 -9.03
CA LYS A 105 -33.99 -7.85 -9.59
C LYS A 105 -34.71 -8.31 -10.86
N GLU A 106 -34.00 -9.00 -11.75
CA GLU A 106 -34.56 -9.53 -12.99
C GLU A 106 -35.63 -10.60 -12.72
N GLU A 107 -35.44 -11.48 -11.73
CA GLU A 107 -36.44 -12.46 -11.29
C GLU A 107 -37.72 -11.80 -10.75
N ARG A 108 -37.59 -10.67 -10.02
CA ARG A 108 -38.74 -9.86 -9.57
C ARG A 108 -39.41 -9.07 -10.69
N GLY A 109 -38.94 -9.17 -11.94
CA GLY A 109 -39.45 -8.40 -13.08
C GLY A 109 -39.05 -6.93 -13.06
N GLU A 110 -38.10 -6.53 -12.20
CA GLU A 110 -37.56 -5.18 -12.14
C GLU A 110 -36.50 -5.00 -13.24
N LYS A 111 -36.57 -3.90 -14.00
CA LYS A 111 -35.55 -3.61 -15.02
C LYS A 111 -34.21 -3.27 -14.37
N SER A 112 -33.19 -4.08 -14.63
CA SER A 112 -31.82 -3.79 -14.24
C SER A 112 -31.23 -2.68 -15.14
N GLY A 113 -31.21 -1.44 -14.64
CA GLY A 113 -30.65 -0.30 -15.36
C GLY A 113 -29.13 -0.38 -15.54
N GLY A 114 -28.62 0.15 -16.66
CA GLY A 114 -27.19 0.32 -16.90
C GLY A 114 -26.44 -0.92 -17.39
N LYS A 115 -25.16 -0.72 -17.76
CA LYS A 115 -24.26 -1.78 -18.25
C LYS A 115 -24.02 -2.83 -17.15
N PRO A 116 -23.86 -4.12 -17.51
CA PRO A 116 -23.43 -5.14 -16.56
C PRO A 116 -22.11 -4.74 -15.88
N PRO A 117 -21.92 -5.05 -14.58
CA PRO A 117 -20.68 -4.77 -13.90
C PRO A 117 -19.53 -5.55 -14.58
N GLN A 118 -18.43 -4.86 -14.90
CA GLN A 118 -17.26 -5.49 -15.50
C GLN A 118 -16.47 -6.24 -14.42
N GLY A 119 -15.94 -7.42 -14.77
CA GLY A 119 -15.12 -8.20 -13.85
C GLY A 119 -13.81 -7.49 -13.50
N PRO A 120 -13.27 -7.69 -12.28
CA PRO A 120 -11.99 -7.12 -11.88
C PRO A 120 -10.81 -7.77 -12.60
N THR A 121 -9.67 -7.08 -12.67
CA THR A 121 -8.42 -7.57 -13.26
C THR A 121 -7.42 -7.94 -12.16
N PRO A 122 -6.72 -9.09 -12.24
CA PRO A 122 -5.75 -9.50 -11.23
C PRO A 122 -4.42 -8.72 -11.32
N ASP A 123 -4.11 -8.16 -12.48
CA ASP A 123 -2.83 -7.51 -12.73
C ASP A 123 -2.67 -6.19 -11.98
N PRO A 124 -1.45 -5.88 -11.50
CA PRO A 124 -1.13 -4.57 -10.94
C PRO A 124 -1.24 -3.48 -12.00
N GLN A 125 -1.64 -2.27 -11.56
CA GLN A 125 -1.69 -1.13 -12.45
C GLN A 125 -0.27 -0.57 -12.67
N PRO A 126 0.03 -0.01 -13.86
CA PRO A 126 1.35 0.60 -14.13
C PRO A 126 1.76 1.67 -13.12
N LYS A 127 0.76 2.36 -12.54
CA LYS A 127 0.92 3.45 -11.56
C LYS A 127 0.87 3.00 -10.10
N ASP A 128 0.63 1.71 -9.83
CA ASP A 128 0.71 1.20 -8.45
C ASP A 128 2.13 1.42 -7.92
N GLN A 129 2.23 1.89 -6.67
CA GLN A 129 3.51 2.30 -6.07
C GLN A 129 3.88 1.48 -4.84
N TYR A 130 5.19 1.38 -4.63
CA TYR A 130 5.82 0.84 -3.45
C TYR A 130 6.78 1.87 -2.86
N ASN A 131 6.73 2.08 -1.55
CA ASN A 131 7.65 2.97 -0.84
C ASN A 131 8.71 2.15 -0.11
N PHE A 132 9.98 2.47 -0.31
CA PHE A 132 11.10 1.72 0.28
C PHE A 132 11.29 1.98 1.78
N THR A 133 10.81 3.12 2.29
CA THR A 133 10.93 3.46 3.72
C THR A 133 9.73 2.95 4.51
N ASP A 134 8.53 3.06 3.94
CA ASP A 134 7.30 2.60 4.59
C ASP A 134 6.35 1.96 3.56
N PRO A 135 6.45 0.64 3.33
CA PRO A 135 5.72 -0.05 2.28
C PRO A 135 4.21 0.14 2.36
N GLU A 136 3.64 0.17 3.56
CA GLU A 136 2.19 0.19 3.80
C GLU A 136 1.59 1.59 3.62
N SER A 137 2.43 2.64 3.63
CA SER A 137 2.01 4.01 3.40
C SER A 137 1.50 4.25 1.97
N ARG A 138 0.54 5.17 1.83
CA ARG A 138 -0.05 5.52 0.52
C ARG A 138 0.05 7.01 0.26
N ILE A 139 0.18 7.38 -1.02
CA ILE A 139 0.13 8.77 -1.43
C ILE A 139 -1.32 9.26 -1.39
N MET A 140 -1.61 10.25 -0.55
CA MET A 140 -2.95 10.79 -0.36
C MET A 140 -2.96 12.31 -0.47
N LYS A 141 -4.13 12.88 -0.78
CA LYS A 141 -4.35 14.34 -0.74
C LYS A 141 -4.28 14.83 0.71
N ALA A 142 -3.40 15.78 0.97
CA ALA A 142 -3.21 16.40 2.27
C ALA A 142 -4.16 17.58 2.47
N GLY A 143 -4.68 17.74 3.69
CA GLY A 143 -5.51 18.87 4.12
C GLY A 143 -6.56 19.32 3.09
N SER A 144 -6.41 20.57 2.61
CA SER A 144 -7.28 21.22 1.61
C SER A 144 -7.22 20.63 0.19
N GLY A 145 -6.38 19.62 -0.04
CA GLY A 145 -6.27 18.88 -1.29
C GLY A 145 -5.27 19.43 -2.31
N GLN A 146 -4.48 20.44 -1.95
CA GLN A 146 -3.54 21.13 -2.85
C GLN A 146 -2.21 20.38 -3.05
N HIS A 147 -1.87 19.43 -2.18
CA HIS A 147 -0.64 18.64 -2.28
C HIS A 147 -0.87 17.19 -1.85
N PHE A 148 0.12 16.34 -2.12
CA PHE A 148 0.10 14.91 -1.86
C PHE A 148 1.21 14.50 -0.90
N GLU A 149 0.88 13.65 0.06
CA GLU A 149 1.76 13.18 1.12
C GLU A 149 1.60 11.68 1.37
N GLN A 150 2.66 11.02 1.84
CA GLN A 150 2.58 9.64 2.31
C GLN A 150 1.88 9.62 3.67
N SER A 151 0.76 8.93 3.76
CA SER A 151 -0.07 8.90 4.96
C SER A 151 -0.87 7.61 5.08
N TYR A 152 -1.48 7.45 6.24
CA TYR A 152 -2.45 6.42 6.58
C TYR A 152 -3.82 7.05 6.77
N ASN A 153 -4.87 6.37 6.32
CA ASN A 153 -6.23 6.68 6.79
C ASN A 153 -6.36 6.19 8.23
N ALA A 154 -6.99 6.96 9.10
CA ALA A 154 -7.23 6.57 10.49
C ALA A 154 -8.61 7.01 10.95
N GLN A 155 -9.13 6.35 11.98
CA GLN A 155 -10.34 6.77 12.69
C GLN A 155 -9.93 7.26 14.09
N ALA A 156 -10.33 8.48 14.45
CA ALA A 156 -10.19 8.99 15.81
C ALA A 156 -11.53 8.86 16.55
N ALA A 157 -11.47 8.45 17.82
CA ALA A 157 -12.64 8.33 18.69
C ALA A 157 -12.45 9.12 19.98
N VAL A 158 -13.44 9.92 20.36
CA VAL A 158 -13.44 10.75 21.58
C VAL A 158 -14.70 10.46 22.40
N GLU A 159 -14.55 10.28 23.70
CA GLU A 159 -15.69 10.22 24.62
C GLU A 159 -16.29 11.62 24.80
N VAL A 160 -17.60 11.75 24.59
CA VAL A 160 -18.26 13.06 24.51
C VAL A 160 -18.25 13.80 25.85
N ASP A 161 -18.47 13.09 26.96
CA ASP A 161 -18.61 13.70 28.28
C ASP A 161 -17.27 14.12 28.89
N SER A 162 -16.25 13.27 28.79
CA SER A 162 -14.91 13.54 29.31
C SER A 162 -14.04 14.34 28.34
N ARG A 163 -14.39 14.33 27.04
CA ARG A 163 -13.58 14.85 25.92
C ARG A 163 -12.20 14.23 25.83
N LEU A 164 -12.01 13.06 26.43
CA LEU A 164 -10.75 12.33 26.38
C LEU A 164 -10.69 11.53 25.07
N PRO A 165 -9.55 11.56 24.36
CA PRO A 165 -9.33 10.68 23.23
C PRO A 165 -9.28 9.25 23.75
N ASN A 166 -10.13 8.40 23.18
CA ASN A 166 -10.27 7.03 23.62
C ASN A 166 -9.39 6.10 22.77
N ASP A 167 -9.26 6.38 21.46
CA ASP A 167 -8.39 5.62 20.55
C ASP A 167 -8.16 6.35 19.21
N ILE A 168 -7.06 6.01 18.53
CA ILE A 168 -6.80 6.34 17.12
C ILE A 168 -6.29 5.08 16.43
N GLN A 169 -7.06 4.57 15.46
CA GLN A 169 -6.69 3.34 14.73
C GLN A 169 -6.44 3.63 13.25
N SER A 170 -5.33 3.13 12.72
CA SER A 170 -5.02 3.15 11.28
C SER A 170 -5.90 2.14 10.53
N VAL A 171 -6.51 2.59 9.45
CA VAL A 171 -7.44 1.83 8.61
C VAL A 171 -6.70 1.43 7.33
N LYS A 172 -6.49 0.12 7.15
CA LYS A 172 -5.66 -0.44 6.07
C LYS A 172 -6.33 -0.43 4.70
N ASP A 173 -7.65 -0.29 4.62
CA ASP A 173 -8.36 -0.20 3.34
C ASP A 173 -9.67 0.58 3.44
N THR A 174 -10.04 1.25 2.34
CA THR A 174 -11.22 2.14 2.27
C THR A 174 -12.48 1.39 1.82
N SER A 175 -12.38 0.08 1.60
CA SER A 175 -13.52 -0.81 1.43
C SER A 175 -14.27 -0.84 2.75
N SER A 176 -15.53 -0.40 2.71
CA SER A 176 -16.39 -0.08 3.85
C SER A 176 -16.64 -1.28 4.78
N VAL A 177 -15.67 -1.62 5.63
CA VAL A 177 -15.86 -2.59 6.71
C VAL A 177 -16.07 -1.80 8.00
N ARG A 178 -17.33 -1.51 8.29
CA ARG A 178 -17.75 -1.03 9.61
C ARG A 178 -17.69 -2.23 10.56
N LEU A 179 -16.54 -2.47 11.19
CA LEU A 179 -16.46 -3.48 12.26
C LEU A 179 -17.27 -3.00 13.48
N PRO A 180 -18.17 -3.82 14.06
CA PRO A 180 -18.72 -3.52 15.37
C PRO A 180 -17.61 -3.71 16.41
N LEU A 181 -17.12 -2.61 16.99
CA LEU A 181 -16.24 -2.65 18.16
C LEU A 181 -17.06 -3.17 19.36
N SER A 182 -17.03 -4.47 19.62
CA SER A 182 -17.38 -5.02 20.92
C SER A 182 -16.16 -4.93 21.85
N LEU A 183 -15.98 -3.81 22.53
CA LEU A 183 -15.05 -3.74 23.65
C LEU A 183 -15.78 -4.01 24.97
N SER A 184 -15.50 -5.16 25.56
CA SER A 184 -15.74 -5.40 26.98
C SER A 184 -14.71 -4.58 27.78
N ALA A 185 -15.16 -3.46 28.32
CA ALA A 185 -14.33 -2.64 29.21
C ALA A 185 -14.09 -3.41 30.52
N THR A 186 -12.86 -3.89 30.73
CA THR A 186 -12.44 -4.35 32.07
C THR A 186 -11.93 -3.12 32.82
N PRO A 187 -12.56 -2.72 33.93
CA PRO A 187 -12.18 -1.48 34.62
C PRO A 187 -10.80 -1.63 35.26
N ILE A 188 -9.87 -0.76 34.86
CA ILE A 188 -8.57 -0.57 35.54
C ILE A 188 -8.85 0.06 36.91
N LYS A 189 -8.62 -0.70 37.97
CA LYS A 189 -8.78 -0.24 39.36
C LYS A 189 -7.55 0.60 39.73
N PRO A 190 -7.70 1.84 40.22
CA PRO A 190 -6.54 2.66 40.59
C PRO A 190 -5.81 2.05 41.81
N PRO A 191 -4.49 2.25 41.93
CA PRO A 191 -3.73 1.75 43.06
C PRO A 191 -4.19 2.44 44.35
N ARG A 192 -4.52 1.62 45.36
CA ARG A 192 -4.81 2.09 46.72
C ARG A 192 -3.53 2.65 47.33
N THR A 193 -3.55 3.91 47.70
CA THR A 193 -2.56 4.51 48.60
C THR A 193 -2.78 3.97 50.03
N TRP A 194 -1.69 3.53 50.65
CA TRP A 194 -1.45 3.52 52.10
C TRP A 194 0.02 3.89 52.31
#